data_AF-A0A9P0TGJ9-F1
#
_entry.id   AF-A0A9P0TGJ9-F1
#
_cell.length_a   1.000
_cell.length_b   1.000
_cell.length_c   1.000
_cell.angle_alpha   90.00
_cell.angle_beta   90.00
_cell.angle_gamma   90.00
#
_symmetry.space_group_name_H-M   'P 1'
#
loop_
_entity.id
_entity.type
_entity.pdbx_description
1 polymer ?
#
loop_
_entity_poly.entity_id
_entity_poly.type
_entity_poly.pdbx_seq_one_letter_code
_entity_poly.pdbx_strand_id
1 'polypeptide(L)'
;MTEKCVMDVKRNEALEKDTLLFPCFQISNDVKLKDVPSTGEEYLLAVINERRNCQMVTKCKIDCSKFAQNQSEFVKEIPHPKAPDHLKPTIEWQNIQVADFSDIRLYISRLLDKRSHWPKIRKLKVNPVNEVWINFFESHEPTLSCILGINYKILDIGLEFLIESLNAIKPGSTIPYNTGQWIYAILACTRQPLLPNTVSILRNLARTCAEVRSHINPEEENSKELVTPFNVFICLVSRYFGQFDLAD
;
A
#
# COMPACT_ATOMS: atom_id res chain seq x y z
N MET A 1 -37.90 12.86 -45.25
CA MET A 1 -38.04 12.45 -43.84
C MET A 1 -36.81 11.62 -43.51
N THR A 2 -35.90 12.19 -42.74
CA THR A 2 -34.66 11.54 -42.30
C THR A 2 -34.99 10.70 -41.07
N GLU A 3 -35.28 9.42 -41.27
CA GLU A 3 -35.43 8.48 -40.17
C GLU A 3 -34.08 8.34 -39.47
N LYS A 4 -33.98 8.92 -38.27
CA LYS A 4 -32.86 8.70 -37.37
C LYS A 4 -32.83 7.22 -37.03
N CYS A 5 -31.72 6.56 -37.34
CA CYS A 5 -31.44 5.21 -36.87
C CYS A 5 -31.41 5.26 -35.34
N VAL A 6 -32.49 4.81 -34.71
CA VAL A 6 -32.60 4.74 -33.25
C VAL A 6 -31.83 3.50 -32.81
N MET A 7 -30.74 3.72 -32.09
CA MET A 7 -29.99 2.63 -31.43
C MET A 7 -30.86 2.07 -30.30
N ASP A 8 -31.59 0.99 -30.58
CA ASP A 8 -32.29 0.23 -29.55
C ASP A 8 -31.29 -0.73 -28.89
N VAL A 9 -30.61 -0.25 -27.85
CA VAL A 9 -29.71 -1.06 -27.04
C VAL A 9 -30.56 -2.00 -26.20
N LYS A 10 -31.00 -3.12 -26.79
CA LYS A 10 -31.58 -4.23 -26.02
C LYS A 10 -30.47 -4.85 -25.18
N ARG A 11 -30.36 -4.38 -23.93
CA ARG A 11 -29.51 -4.96 -22.88
C ARG A 11 -29.93 -6.41 -22.66
N ASN A 12 -29.11 -7.34 -23.19
CA ASN A 12 -29.21 -8.75 -22.84
C ASN A 12 -28.36 -8.97 -21.59
N GLU A 13 -29.01 -8.96 -20.42
CA GLU A 13 -28.38 -9.07 -19.09
C GLU A 13 -27.63 -10.41 -18.85
N ALA A 14 -27.74 -11.38 -19.78
CA ALA A 14 -27.18 -12.71 -19.64
C ALA A 14 -25.75 -12.90 -20.20
N LEU A 15 -25.19 -11.92 -20.92
CA LEU A 15 -23.88 -12.06 -21.60
C LEU A 15 -22.75 -11.20 -20.98
N GLU A 16 -22.92 -10.76 -19.72
CA GLU A 16 -22.17 -9.64 -19.17
C GLU A 16 -20.92 -10.00 -18.33
N LYS A 17 -20.26 -11.13 -18.59
CA LYS A 17 -18.98 -11.43 -17.90
C LYS A 17 -17.87 -11.72 -18.90
N ASP A 18 -17.01 -10.71 -19.06
CA ASP A 18 -15.67 -10.75 -19.68
C ASP A 18 -15.59 -10.69 -21.22
N THR A 19 -16.28 -9.74 -21.85
CA THR A 19 -15.95 -9.37 -23.24
C THR A 19 -15.52 -7.90 -23.35
N LEU A 20 -14.26 -7.66 -23.75
CA LEU A 20 -13.70 -6.31 -23.97
C LEU A 20 -14.32 -5.59 -25.18
N LEU A 21 -15.07 -6.30 -26.02
CA LEU A 21 -15.74 -5.79 -27.22
C LEU A 21 -17.18 -6.30 -27.24
N PHE A 22 -18.14 -5.39 -27.27
CA PHE A 22 -19.55 -5.70 -27.43
C PHE A 22 -20.02 -5.24 -28.84
N PRO A 23 -20.76 -6.08 -29.59
CA PRO A 23 -21.31 -5.68 -30.88
C PRO A 23 -22.32 -4.53 -30.69
N CYS A 24 -22.02 -3.35 -31.24
CA CYS A 24 -22.93 -2.20 -31.19
C CYS A 24 -24.08 -2.29 -32.20
N PHE A 25 -23.89 -3.06 -33.27
CA PHE A 25 -24.88 -3.26 -34.33
C PHE A 25 -25.24 -4.74 -34.41
N GLN A 26 -26.53 -5.02 -34.59
CA GLN A 26 -27.03 -6.36 -34.87
C GLN A 26 -27.32 -6.45 -36.37
N ILE A 27 -26.99 -7.60 -36.96
CA ILE A 27 -27.29 -7.90 -38.36
C ILE A 27 -28.44 -8.89 -38.36
N SER A 28 -29.47 -8.62 -39.15
CA SER A 28 -30.63 -9.50 -39.25
C SER A 28 -30.25 -10.79 -40.00
N ASN A 29 -30.83 -11.93 -39.61
CA ASN A 29 -30.45 -13.26 -40.14
C ASN A 29 -30.85 -13.47 -41.63
N ASP A 30 -31.70 -12.61 -42.17
CA ASP A 30 -32.21 -12.62 -43.54
C ASP A 30 -31.31 -11.86 -44.54
N VAL A 31 -30.33 -11.11 -44.04
CA VAL A 31 -29.38 -10.35 -44.86
C VAL A 31 -28.43 -11.30 -45.60
N LYS A 32 -28.37 -11.16 -46.93
CA LYS A 32 -27.47 -11.96 -47.78
C LYS A 32 -26.22 -11.18 -48.14
N LEU A 33 -25.09 -11.87 -48.18
CA LEU A 33 -23.84 -11.32 -48.68
C LEU A 33 -23.97 -11.02 -50.18
N LYS A 34 -23.64 -9.79 -50.58
CA LYS A 34 -23.62 -9.32 -51.98
C LYS A 34 -22.25 -8.74 -52.30
N ASP A 35 -21.89 -8.72 -53.59
CA ASP A 35 -20.63 -8.13 -54.06
C ASP A 35 -20.60 -6.61 -53.88
N VAL A 36 -21.76 -5.95 -54.07
CA VAL A 36 -21.92 -4.52 -53.82
C VAL A 36 -23.04 -4.34 -52.78
N PRO A 37 -22.70 -4.01 -51.52
CA PRO A 37 -23.69 -3.81 -50.48
C PRO A 37 -24.53 -2.56 -50.77
N SER A 38 -25.84 -2.71 -50.68
CA SER A 38 -26.83 -1.66 -50.90
C SER A 38 -27.45 -1.12 -49.62
N THR A 39 -27.25 -1.85 -48.50
CA THR A 39 -27.73 -1.48 -47.16
C THR A 39 -26.60 -1.53 -46.12
N GLY A 40 -26.81 -0.88 -44.97
CA GLY A 40 -25.82 -0.87 -43.88
C GLY A 40 -25.57 -2.27 -43.27
N GLU A 41 -26.61 -3.10 -43.16
CA GLU A 41 -26.47 -4.47 -42.65
C GLU A 41 -25.71 -5.38 -43.62
N GLU A 42 -25.94 -5.24 -44.93
CA GLU A 42 -25.19 -5.95 -45.98
C GLU A 42 -23.70 -5.58 -45.94
N TYR A 43 -23.40 -4.30 -45.71
CA TYR A 43 -22.03 -3.82 -45.55
C TYR A 43 -21.35 -4.39 -44.31
N LEU A 44 -22.01 -4.39 -43.16
CA LEU A 44 -21.45 -4.97 -41.93
C LEU A 44 -21.17 -6.47 -42.07
N LEU A 45 -22.05 -7.20 -42.77
CA LEU A 45 -21.85 -8.62 -43.05
C LEU A 45 -20.62 -8.85 -43.94
N ALA A 46 -20.42 -8.01 -44.96
CA ALA A 46 -19.23 -8.06 -45.82
C ALA A 46 -17.95 -7.77 -45.02
N VAL A 47 -17.96 -6.77 -44.14
CA VAL A 47 -16.81 -6.43 -43.27
C VAL A 47 -16.50 -7.56 -42.27
N ILE A 48 -17.51 -8.18 -41.66
CA ILE A 48 -17.29 -9.34 -40.78
C ILE A 48 -16.65 -10.50 -41.55
N ASN A 49 -17.10 -10.75 -42.78
CA ASN A 49 -16.56 -11.79 -43.62
C ASN A 49 -15.11 -11.49 -44.06
N GLU A 50 -14.82 -10.25 -44.48
CA GLU A 50 -13.46 -9.80 -44.80
C GLU A 50 -12.53 -9.91 -43.59
N ARG A 51 -12.99 -9.48 -42.41
CA ARG A 51 -12.23 -9.53 -41.17
C ARG A 51 -11.82 -10.95 -40.79
N ARG A 52 -12.60 -11.98 -41.12
CA ARG A 52 -12.24 -13.39 -40.89
C ARG A 52 -11.02 -13.82 -41.70
N ASN A 53 -10.79 -13.18 -42.85
CA ASN A 53 -9.64 -13.43 -43.72
C ASN A 53 -8.40 -12.62 -43.29
N CYS A 54 -8.56 -11.62 -42.41
CA CYS A 54 -7.46 -10.85 -41.85
C CYS A 54 -6.86 -11.54 -40.61
N GLN A 55 -5.53 -11.49 -40.47
CA GLN A 55 -4.86 -11.94 -39.25
C GLN A 55 -5.32 -11.11 -38.05
N MET A 56 -5.53 -11.77 -36.91
CA MET A 56 -6.03 -11.10 -35.70
C MET A 56 -4.97 -10.24 -35.00
N VAL A 57 -3.71 -10.68 -35.04
CA VAL A 57 -2.57 -9.95 -34.50
C VAL A 57 -1.45 -10.03 -35.51
N THR A 58 -1.00 -8.87 -35.98
CA THR A 58 0.15 -8.75 -36.88
C THR A 58 1.28 -8.06 -36.13
N LYS A 59 2.51 -8.57 -36.27
CA LYS A 59 3.70 -7.95 -35.66
C LYS A 59 4.61 -7.42 -36.76
N CYS A 60 5.03 -6.16 -36.63
CA CYS A 60 6.03 -5.57 -37.50
C CYS A 60 7.36 -5.47 -36.74
N LYS A 61 8.47 -5.91 -37.36
CA LYS A 61 9.81 -5.77 -36.79
C LYS A 61 10.35 -4.38 -37.15
N ILE A 62 10.28 -3.47 -36.17
CA ILE A 62 10.87 -2.14 -36.27
C ILE A 62 12.19 -2.16 -35.48
N ASP A 63 13.25 -1.61 -36.07
CA ASP A 63 14.51 -1.42 -35.35
C ASP A 63 14.39 -0.25 -34.38
N CYS A 64 14.20 -0.56 -33.10
CA CYS A 64 14.07 0.42 -32.02
C CYS A 64 15.41 0.75 -31.34
N SER A 65 16.54 0.21 -31.82
CA SER A 65 17.86 0.36 -31.17
C SER A 65 18.28 1.83 -31.00
N LYS A 66 17.84 2.70 -31.91
CA LYS A 66 18.10 4.15 -31.90
C LYS A 66 17.41 4.90 -30.75
N PHE A 67 16.37 4.31 -30.15
CA PHE A 67 15.59 4.93 -29.08
C PHE A 67 16.00 4.47 -27.68
N ALA A 68 16.82 3.42 -27.57
CA ALA A 68 17.28 2.88 -26.28
C ALA A 68 18.04 3.92 -25.44
N GLN A 69 18.77 4.83 -26.08
CA GLN A 69 19.51 5.91 -25.40
C GLN A 69 18.59 7.02 -24.84
N ASN A 70 17.35 7.13 -25.32
CA ASN A 70 16.40 8.19 -24.94
C ASN A 70 15.37 7.72 -23.92
N GLN A 71 15.54 6.51 -23.36
CA GLN A 71 14.62 5.99 -22.37
C GLN A 71 14.87 6.67 -21.02
N SER A 72 13.84 7.27 -20.43
CA SER A 72 13.93 7.81 -19.07
C SER A 72 14.31 6.69 -18.10
N GLU A 73 15.22 6.96 -17.17
CA GLU A 73 15.55 6.00 -16.12
C GLU A 73 14.29 5.68 -15.30
N PHE A 74 14.04 4.40 -15.07
CA PHE A 74 13.07 3.99 -14.06
C PHE A 74 13.60 4.40 -12.69
N VAL A 75 12.73 4.91 -11.83
CA VAL A 75 13.05 5.20 -10.44
C VAL A 75 13.57 3.92 -9.80
N LYS A 76 14.88 3.87 -9.52
CA LYS A 76 15.51 2.75 -8.82
C LYS A 76 15.20 2.89 -7.33
N GLU A 77 14.75 1.80 -6.71
CA GLU A 77 14.60 1.78 -5.25
C GLU A 77 15.96 1.99 -4.59
N ILE A 78 15.99 2.88 -3.59
CA ILE A 78 17.20 3.16 -2.82
C ILE A 78 17.46 1.93 -1.94
N PRO A 79 18.63 1.26 -2.07
CA PRO A 79 18.98 0.16 -1.20
C PRO A 79 19.08 0.67 0.23
N HIS A 80 18.44 -0.02 1.17
CA HIS A 80 18.50 0.30 2.59
C HIS A 80 19.67 -0.45 3.26
N PRO A 81 20.30 0.15 4.28
CA PRO A 81 21.42 -0.48 4.98
C PRO A 81 21.02 -1.81 5.61
N LYS A 82 21.91 -2.79 5.51
CA LYS A 82 21.75 -4.09 6.16
C LYS A 82 22.52 -4.08 7.48
N ALA A 83 21.90 -4.61 8.53
CA ALA A 83 22.60 -4.84 9.79
C ALA A 83 23.62 -5.98 9.64
N PRO A 84 24.72 -5.96 10.42
CA PRO A 84 25.59 -7.11 10.62
C PRO A 84 24.79 -8.34 11.10
N ASP A 85 25.20 -9.54 10.68
CA ASP A 85 24.41 -10.75 10.88
C ASP A 85 24.17 -11.10 12.35
N HIS A 86 25.11 -10.80 13.25
CA HIS A 86 24.97 -11.04 14.70
C HIS A 86 24.04 -10.05 15.42
N LEU A 87 23.64 -8.97 14.76
CA LEU A 87 22.66 -7.98 15.24
C LEU A 87 21.27 -8.19 14.65
N LYS A 88 21.13 -9.07 13.65
CA LYS A 88 19.83 -9.44 13.09
C LYS A 88 19.07 -10.35 14.07
N PRO A 89 17.74 -10.19 14.17
CA PRO A 89 16.93 -11.08 14.97
C PRO A 89 16.80 -12.46 14.30
N THR A 90 16.78 -13.52 15.09
CA THR A 90 16.53 -14.87 14.55
C THR A 90 15.09 -14.99 14.04
N ILE A 91 14.84 -15.95 13.15
CA ILE A 91 13.50 -16.18 12.61
C ILE A 91 12.50 -16.57 13.69
N GLU A 92 12.93 -17.32 14.71
CA GLU A 92 12.11 -17.71 15.84
C GLU A 92 11.68 -16.49 16.65
N TRP A 93 12.62 -15.58 16.94
CA TRP A 93 12.31 -14.33 17.64
C TRP A 93 11.34 -13.47 16.83
N GLN A 94 11.56 -13.34 15.52
CA GLN A 94 10.67 -12.58 14.63
C GLN A 94 9.24 -13.15 14.67
N ASN A 95 9.10 -14.49 14.60
CA ASN A 95 7.80 -15.16 14.67
C ASN A 95 7.10 -14.93 16.02
N ILE A 96 7.84 -14.95 17.13
CA ILE A 96 7.30 -14.63 18.47
C ILE A 96 6.79 -13.18 18.50
N GLN A 97 7.58 -12.21 18.02
CA GLN A 97 7.14 -10.80 18.00
C GLN A 97 5.88 -10.58 17.17
N VAL A 98 5.78 -11.24 16.02
CA VAL A 98 4.59 -11.18 15.14
C VAL A 98 3.38 -11.80 15.83
N ALA A 99 3.55 -12.93 16.52
CA ALA A 99 2.48 -13.59 17.26
C ALA A 99 1.99 -12.71 18.44
N ASP A 100 2.90 -12.22 19.28
CA ASP A 100 2.58 -11.37 20.42
C ASP A 100 1.87 -10.08 19.98
N PHE A 101 2.34 -9.46 18.89
CA PHE A 101 1.70 -8.29 18.32
C PHE A 101 0.29 -8.58 17.77
N SER A 102 0.10 -9.76 17.17
CA SER A 102 -1.22 -10.21 16.74
C SER A 102 -2.18 -10.34 17.92
N ASP A 103 -1.74 -10.91 19.03
CA ASP A 103 -2.54 -11.07 20.24
C ASP A 103 -2.92 -9.73 20.86
N ILE A 104 -1.99 -8.75 20.89
CA ILE A 104 -2.27 -7.39 21.33
C ILE A 104 -3.35 -6.75 20.44
N ARG A 105 -3.25 -6.88 19.12
CA ARG A 105 -4.23 -6.31 18.19
C ARG A 105 -5.60 -6.99 18.32
N LEU A 106 -5.62 -8.30 18.53
CA LEU A 106 -6.85 -9.05 18.81
C LEU A 106 -7.49 -8.58 20.12
N TYR A 107 -6.69 -8.36 21.16
CA TYR A 107 -7.15 -7.82 22.44
C TYR A 107 -7.75 -6.41 22.26
N ILE A 108 -7.07 -5.51 21.54
CA ILE A 108 -7.57 -4.17 21.23
C ILE A 108 -8.88 -4.25 20.43
N SER A 109 -8.98 -5.15 19.45
CA SER A 109 -10.22 -5.34 18.67
C SER A 109 -11.38 -5.76 19.57
N ARG A 110 -11.17 -6.75 20.44
CA ARG A 110 -12.20 -7.21 21.40
C ARG A 110 -12.62 -6.12 22.37
N LEU A 111 -11.69 -5.26 22.76
CA LEU A 111 -11.97 -4.08 23.57
C LEU A 111 -12.85 -3.09 22.80
N LEU A 112 -12.51 -2.80 21.54
CA LEU A 112 -13.27 -1.89 20.68
C LEU A 112 -14.70 -2.36 20.40
N ASP A 113 -14.95 -3.67 20.33
CA ASP A 113 -16.30 -4.24 20.17
C ASP A 113 -17.19 -3.93 21.39
N LYS A 114 -16.59 -3.77 22.57
CA LYS A 114 -17.29 -3.45 23.83
C LYS A 114 -17.41 -1.95 24.10
N ARG A 115 -17.00 -1.09 23.14
CA ARG A 115 -16.90 0.36 23.30
C ARG A 115 -18.19 1.07 23.72
N SER A 116 -19.35 0.48 23.44
CA SER A 116 -20.66 0.99 23.86
C SER A 116 -20.80 1.20 25.37
N HIS A 117 -20.06 0.43 26.18
CA HIS A 117 -20.10 0.49 27.64
C HIS A 117 -19.03 1.40 28.25
N TRP A 118 -18.19 2.03 27.43
CA TRP A 118 -17.05 2.80 27.92
C TRP A 118 -17.45 4.23 28.30
N PRO A 119 -16.74 4.86 29.26
CA PRO A 119 -16.79 6.30 29.44
C PRO A 119 -16.52 7.00 28.10
N LYS A 120 -17.19 8.13 27.85
CA LYS A 120 -16.98 8.90 26.62
C LYS A 120 -15.49 9.26 26.50
N ILE A 121 -14.81 8.62 25.55
CA ILE A 121 -13.43 8.95 25.21
C ILE A 121 -13.42 10.39 24.72
N ARG A 122 -12.61 11.24 25.37
CA ARG A 122 -12.42 12.63 24.96
C ARG A 122 -11.77 12.63 23.59
N LYS A 123 -12.46 13.20 22.59
CA LYS A 123 -11.85 13.44 21.28
C LYS A 123 -10.76 14.48 21.45
N LEU A 124 -9.53 14.11 21.13
CA LEU A 124 -8.40 15.03 21.14
C LEU A 124 -8.41 15.79 19.83
N LYS A 125 -8.55 17.12 19.91
CA LYS A 125 -8.36 18.01 18.77
C LYS A 125 -6.87 18.29 18.66
N VAL A 126 -6.13 17.38 18.05
CA VAL A 126 -4.73 17.63 17.69
C VAL A 126 -4.73 18.36 16.35
N ASN A 127 -4.15 19.55 16.32
CA ASN A 127 -3.96 20.30 15.08
C ASN A 127 -2.84 19.63 14.27
N PRO A 128 -2.93 19.58 12.94
CA PRO A 128 -1.93 18.91 12.08
C PRO A 128 -0.61 19.69 11.94
N VAL A 129 -0.29 20.61 12.85
CA VAL A 129 0.91 21.46 12.79
C VAL A 129 2.06 20.81 13.57
N ASN A 130 3.26 20.83 13.01
CA ASN A 130 4.45 20.08 13.48
C ASN A 130 4.77 20.26 14.97
N GLU A 131 4.83 21.51 15.46
CA GLU A 131 5.20 21.81 16.86
C GLU A 131 4.18 21.27 17.87
N VAL A 132 2.94 21.01 17.45
CA VAL A 132 1.89 20.48 18.31
C VAL A 132 2.09 18.99 18.59
N TRP A 133 2.60 18.23 17.62
CA TRP A 133 2.80 16.79 17.77
C TRP A 133 3.97 16.44 18.69
N ILE A 134 5.09 17.15 18.55
CA ILE A 134 6.27 16.94 19.41
C ILE A 134 5.89 17.16 20.88
N ASN A 135 5.31 18.33 21.18
CA ASN A 135 4.84 18.65 22.53
C ASN A 135 3.78 17.65 23.01
N PHE A 136 2.91 17.17 22.12
CA PHE A 136 1.87 16.20 22.46
C PHE A 136 2.46 14.86 22.89
N PHE A 137 3.38 14.29 22.10
CA PHE A 137 4.02 13.02 22.41
C PHE A 137 4.92 13.09 23.64
N GLU A 138 5.56 14.24 23.89
CA GLU A 138 6.35 14.45 25.11
C GLU A 138 5.47 14.60 26.36
N SER A 139 4.30 15.24 26.23
CA SER A 139 3.42 15.54 27.37
C SER A 139 2.43 14.42 27.72
N HIS A 140 2.21 13.46 26.82
CA HIS A 140 1.20 12.42 26.98
C HIS A 140 1.80 11.02 26.81
N GLU A 141 1.26 10.06 27.56
CA GLU A 141 1.57 8.66 27.38
C GLU A 141 0.68 8.01 26.29
N PRO A 142 1.21 7.03 25.53
CA PRO A 142 0.48 6.30 24.48
C PRO A 142 -0.53 5.29 25.05
N THR A 143 -1.46 5.79 25.86
CA THR A 143 -2.57 4.97 26.39
C THR A 143 -3.62 4.71 25.30
N LEU A 144 -4.34 3.59 25.42
CA LEU A 144 -5.38 3.24 24.45
C LEU A 144 -6.48 4.32 24.37
N SER A 145 -6.86 4.92 25.50
CA SER A 145 -7.84 6.02 25.54
C SER A 145 -7.35 7.26 24.79
N CYS A 146 -6.04 7.56 24.87
CA CYS A 146 -5.40 8.66 24.15
C CYS A 146 -5.41 8.40 22.64
N ILE A 147 -4.92 7.25 22.19
CA ILE A 147 -4.82 6.91 20.75
C ILE A 147 -6.21 6.81 20.12
N LEU A 148 -7.18 6.20 20.80
CA LEU A 148 -8.57 6.14 20.31
C LEU A 148 -9.30 7.48 20.37
N GLY A 149 -8.78 8.44 21.12
CA GLY A 149 -9.24 9.83 21.17
C GLY A 149 -8.74 10.65 19.98
N ILE A 150 -7.63 10.25 19.35
CA ILE A 150 -7.09 10.87 18.14
C ILE A 150 -7.92 10.42 16.92
N ASN A 151 -8.16 11.35 16.00
CA ASN A 151 -8.81 11.01 14.74
C ASN A 151 -7.87 10.15 13.88
N TYR A 152 -8.32 8.97 13.44
CA TYR A 152 -7.51 8.06 12.63
C TYR A 152 -6.93 8.72 11.37
N LYS A 153 -7.60 9.73 10.80
CA LYS A 153 -7.13 10.45 9.60
C LYS A 153 -5.85 11.24 9.84
N ILE A 154 -5.56 11.63 11.08
CA ILE A 154 -4.37 12.39 11.47
C ILE A 154 -3.34 11.51 12.20
N LEU A 155 -3.65 10.22 12.42
CA LEU A 155 -2.74 9.30 13.09
C LEU A 155 -1.52 8.97 12.21
N ASP A 156 -1.75 8.83 10.90
CA ASP A 156 -0.70 8.67 9.89
C ASP A 156 0.28 9.86 9.91
N ILE A 157 -0.25 11.08 10.02
CA ILE A 157 0.56 12.31 10.18
C ILE A 157 1.39 12.27 11.47
N GLY A 158 0.79 11.84 12.58
CA GLY A 158 1.51 11.66 13.84
C GLY A 158 2.66 10.65 13.74
N LEU A 159 2.46 9.56 12.99
CA LEU A 159 3.50 8.58 12.72
C LEU A 159 4.62 9.14 11.84
N GLU A 160 4.29 9.94 10.82
CA GLU A 160 5.28 10.64 10.01
C GLU A 160 6.18 11.56 10.85
N PHE A 161 5.63 12.29 11.81
CA PHE A 161 6.42 13.11 12.75
C PHE A 161 7.33 12.27 13.65
N LEU A 162 6.84 11.13 14.15
CA LEU A 162 7.69 10.22 14.92
C LEU A 162 8.84 9.68 14.06
N ILE A 163 8.59 9.32 12.81
CA ILE A 163 9.64 8.89 11.86
C ILE A 163 10.64 10.03 11.62
N GLU A 164 10.18 11.27 11.42
CA GLU A 164 11.06 12.42 11.26
C GLU A 164 11.97 12.61 12.47
N SER A 165 11.43 12.45 13.69
CA SER A 165 12.23 12.52 14.93
C SER A 165 13.28 11.42 15.05
N LEU A 166 13.10 10.27 14.40
CA LEU A 166 14.12 9.21 14.40
C LEU A 166 15.38 9.65 13.65
N ASN A 167 15.25 10.51 12.63
CA ASN A 167 16.41 11.05 11.90
C ASN A 167 17.26 12.00 12.76
N ALA A 168 16.70 12.53 13.86
CA ALA A 168 17.42 13.39 14.80
C ALA A 168 18.18 12.59 15.89
N ILE A 169 18.07 11.26 15.90
CA ILE A 169 18.78 10.40 16.85
C ILE A 169 20.29 10.49 16.56
N LYS A 170 21.08 10.67 17.63
CA LYS A 170 22.54 10.69 17.51
C LYS A 170 23.06 9.33 17.02
N PRO A 171 24.05 9.29 16.11
CA PRO A 171 24.69 8.04 15.70
C PRO A 171 25.12 7.21 16.92
N GLY A 172 24.87 5.91 16.89
CA GLY A 172 25.15 5.00 18.00
C GLY A 172 24.13 4.99 19.15
N SER A 173 23.05 5.77 19.07
CA SER A 173 21.97 5.77 20.09
C SER A 173 20.76 4.94 19.65
N THR A 174 19.97 4.47 20.62
CA THR A 174 18.70 3.79 20.36
C THR A 174 17.51 4.75 20.34
N ILE A 175 16.33 4.24 19.96
CA ILE A 175 15.07 4.99 19.96
C ILE A 175 14.73 5.38 21.41
N PRO A 176 14.41 6.67 21.68
CA PRO A 176 13.89 7.07 22.98
C PRO A 176 12.66 6.25 23.35
N TYR A 177 12.59 5.77 24.61
CA TYR A 177 11.56 4.83 25.04
C TYR A 177 10.14 5.32 24.75
N ASN A 178 9.85 6.59 25.07
CA ASN A 178 8.56 7.22 24.80
C ASN A 178 8.20 7.20 23.30
N THR A 179 9.14 7.58 22.42
CA THR A 179 8.98 7.54 20.96
C THR A 179 8.68 6.12 20.49
N GLY A 180 9.41 5.12 21.00
CA GLY A 180 9.18 3.71 20.68
C GLY A 180 7.79 3.23 21.12
N GLN A 181 7.33 3.60 22.31
CA GLN A 181 5.97 3.27 22.78
C GLN A 181 4.89 3.89 21.90
N TRP A 182 5.07 5.16 21.49
CA TRP A 182 4.14 5.83 20.59
C TRP A 182 4.07 5.15 19.22
N ILE A 183 5.22 4.84 18.61
CA ILE A 183 5.27 4.11 17.33
C ILE A 183 4.55 2.76 17.48
N TYR A 184 4.92 1.97 18.48
CA TYR A 184 4.33 0.64 18.70
C TYR A 184 2.82 0.71 18.91
N ALA A 185 2.34 1.66 19.72
CA ALA A 185 0.93 1.80 20.02
C ALA A 185 0.11 2.32 18.82
N ILE A 186 0.69 3.17 17.98
CA ILE A 186 0.10 3.56 16.69
C ILE A 186 0.00 2.33 15.78
N LEU A 187 1.07 1.55 15.63
CA LEU A 187 1.07 0.31 14.84
C LEU A 187 -0.01 -0.66 15.32
N ALA A 188 -0.15 -0.83 16.64
CA ALA A 188 -1.17 -1.69 17.22
C ALA A 188 -2.61 -1.21 16.90
N CYS A 189 -2.81 0.10 16.74
CA CYS A 189 -4.10 0.70 16.40
C CYS A 189 -4.32 0.90 14.89
N THR A 190 -3.33 0.66 14.04
CA THR A 190 -3.45 0.77 12.57
C THR A 190 -4.50 -0.19 12.04
N ARG A 191 -5.50 0.31 11.31
CA ARG A 191 -6.60 -0.51 10.78
C ARG A 191 -6.18 -1.24 9.51
N GLN A 192 -6.76 -2.43 9.31
CA GLN A 192 -6.67 -3.18 8.06
C GLN A 192 -8.03 -3.15 7.34
N PRO A 193 -8.07 -3.17 5.98
CA PRO A 193 -6.93 -3.22 5.06
C PRO A 193 -6.13 -1.91 5.06
N LEU A 194 -4.81 -2.02 4.87
CA LEU A 194 -3.93 -0.85 4.82
C LEU A 194 -4.21 -0.03 3.56
N LEU A 195 -4.24 1.29 3.70
CA LEU A 195 -4.26 2.19 2.55
C LEU A 195 -2.85 2.29 1.95
N PRO A 196 -2.70 2.55 0.64
CA PRO A 196 -1.38 2.72 0.01
C PRO A 196 -0.51 3.78 0.69
N ASN A 197 -1.13 4.86 1.17
CA ASN A 197 -0.43 5.90 1.93
C ASN A 197 0.15 5.35 3.24
N THR A 198 -0.67 4.64 4.03
CA THR A 198 -0.23 4.01 5.27
C THR A 198 0.88 2.99 5.02
N VAL A 199 0.79 2.21 3.94
CA VAL A 199 1.89 1.30 3.52
C VAL A 199 3.18 2.07 3.25
N SER A 200 3.11 3.19 2.53
CA SER A 200 4.28 4.05 2.26
C SER A 200 4.92 4.56 3.56
N ILE A 201 4.11 5.02 4.52
CA ILE A 201 4.58 5.49 5.84
C ILE A 201 5.26 4.35 6.62
N LEU A 202 4.65 3.15 6.65
CA LEU A 202 5.23 1.98 7.32
C LEU A 202 6.55 1.56 6.68
N ARG A 203 6.64 1.56 5.35
CA ARG A 203 7.89 1.29 4.63
C ARG A 203 8.95 2.35 4.96
N ASN A 204 8.57 3.62 5.05
CA ASN A 204 9.48 4.69 5.47
C ASN A 204 10.00 4.47 6.89
N LEU A 205 9.11 4.11 7.84
CA LEU A 205 9.52 3.74 9.20
C LEU A 205 10.57 2.63 9.19
N ALA A 206 10.34 1.52 8.49
CA ALA A 206 11.29 0.41 8.44
C ALA A 206 12.63 0.82 7.82
N ARG A 207 12.63 1.63 6.76
CA ARG A 207 13.86 2.15 6.14
C ARG A 207 14.62 3.07 7.09
N THR A 208 13.95 4.01 7.74
CA THR A 208 14.56 4.90 8.74
C THR A 208 15.11 4.09 9.93
N CYS A 209 14.38 3.08 10.40
CA CYS A 209 14.88 2.18 11.44
C CYS A 209 16.14 1.42 10.98
N ALA A 210 16.17 0.92 9.74
CA ALA A 210 17.34 0.24 9.19
C ALA A 210 18.54 1.19 9.05
N GLU A 211 18.31 2.43 8.62
CA GLU A 211 19.30 3.49 8.50
C GLU A 211 19.92 3.81 9.87
N VAL A 212 19.11 4.18 10.86
CA VAL A 212 19.60 4.51 12.21
C VAL A 212 20.29 3.31 12.85
N ARG A 213 19.74 2.10 12.69
CA ARG A 213 20.35 0.85 13.18
C ARG A 213 21.75 0.62 12.61
N SER A 214 22.00 0.99 11.36
CA SER A 214 23.32 0.80 10.73
C SER A 214 24.42 1.69 11.31
N HIS A 215 24.06 2.75 12.02
CA HIS A 215 24.99 3.63 12.71
C HIS A 215 25.39 3.11 14.11
N ILE A 216 24.84 1.97 14.56
CA ILE A 216 25.22 1.34 15.83
C ILE A 216 26.46 0.47 15.60
N ASN A 217 27.49 0.68 16.42
CA ASN A 217 28.73 -0.06 16.35
C ASN A 217 28.50 -1.55 16.72
N PRO A 218 28.79 -2.51 15.85
CA PRO A 218 28.54 -3.93 16.14
C PRO A 218 29.39 -4.56 17.24
N GLU A 219 30.50 -3.93 17.61
CA GLU A 219 31.47 -4.46 18.56
C GLU A 219 31.21 -4.02 20.01
N GLU A 220 30.26 -3.10 20.24
CA GLU A 220 29.91 -2.68 21.60
C GLU A 220 29.03 -3.73 22.30
N GLU A 221 29.25 -3.90 23.61
CA GLU A 221 28.55 -4.93 24.40
C GLU A 221 27.03 -4.69 24.47
N ASN A 222 26.62 -3.43 24.48
CA ASN A 222 25.21 -3.00 24.52
C ASN A 222 24.52 -2.99 23.15
N SER A 223 25.22 -3.30 22.05
CA SER A 223 24.68 -3.14 20.69
C SER A 223 23.41 -3.94 20.46
N LYS A 224 23.30 -5.15 21.02
CA LYS A 224 22.10 -5.97 20.90
C LYS A 224 20.87 -5.28 21.51
N GLU A 225 21.02 -4.66 22.68
CA GLU A 225 19.94 -3.94 23.34
C GLU A 225 19.57 -2.68 22.56
N LEU A 226 20.58 -1.96 22.04
CA LEU A 226 20.38 -0.74 21.25
C LEU A 226 19.64 -1.01 19.94
N VAL A 227 19.95 -2.12 19.25
CA VAL A 227 19.29 -2.47 17.97
C VAL A 227 17.90 -3.07 18.14
N THR A 228 17.58 -3.62 19.33
CA THR A 228 16.35 -4.40 19.54
C THR A 228 15.07 -3.64 19.18
N PRO A 229 14.86 -2.37 19.58
CA PRO A 229 13.66 -1.62 19.18
C PRO A 229 13.52 -1.48 17.66
N PHE A 230 14.62 -1.23 16.94
CA PHE A 230 14.62 -1.15 15.48
C PHE A 230 14.26 -2.49 14.85
N ASN A 231 14.81 -3.58 15.38
CA ASN A 231 14.50 -4.95 14.93
C ASN A 231 13.01 -5.28 15.09
N VAL A 232 12.37 -4.84 16.20
CA VAL A 232 10.93 -5.01 16.39
C VAL A 232 10.16 -4.28 15.29
N PHE A 233 10.43 -3.01 15.04
CA PHE A 233 9.69 -2.24 14.04
C PHE A 233 9.88 -2.76 12.61
N ILE A 234 11.11 -3.10 12.23
CA ILE A 234 11.40 -3.71 10.93
C ILE A 234 10.67 -5.06 10.80
N CYS A 235 10.70 -5.90 11.84
CA CYS A 235 9.99 -7.18 11.85
C CYS A 235 8.47 -7.00 11.71
N LEU A 236 7.86 -6.08 12.45
CA LEU A 236 6.41 -5.85 12.36
C LEU A 236 6.01 -5.30 10.99
N VAL A 237 6.74 -4.32 10.45
CA VAL A 237 6.47 -3.78 9.11
C VAL A 237 6.61 -4.87 8.03
N SER A 238 7.70 -5.63 8.07
CA SER A 238 7.99 -6.60 7.02
C SER A 238 7.14 -7.85 7.10
N ARG A 239 6.92 -8.42 8.29
CA ARG A 239 6.20 -9.69 8.45
C ARG A 239 4.73 -9.52 8.82
N TYR A 240 4.40 -8.64 9.78
CA TYR A 240 3.01 -8.48 10.20
C TYR A 240 2.19 -7.67 9.18
N PHE A 241 2.76 -6.58 8.66
CA PHE A 241 2.12 -5.74 7.64
C PHE A 241 2.47 -6.14 6.19
N GLY A 242 3.18 -7.26 6.01
CA GLY A 242 3.40 -7.93 4.72
C GLY A 242 4.38 -7.24 3.77
N GLN A 243 5.24 -6.35 4.26
CA GLN A 243 6.30 -5.71 3.47
C GLN A 243 7.58 -6.57 3.41
N PHE A 244 7.46 -7.81 2.90
CA PHE A 244 8.49 -8.85 3.02
C PHE A 244 9.83 -8.49 2.36
N ASP A 245 9.85 -7.56 1.41
CA ASP A 245 11.06 -7.05 0.77
C ASP A 245 11.98 -6.27 1.72
N LEU A 246 11.44 -5.82 2.86
CA LEU A 246 12.14 -5.10 3.91
C LEU A 246 12.57 -5.99 5.09
N ALA A 247 12.33 -7.29 5.03
CA ALA A 247 12.69 -8.22 6.11
C ALA A 247 14.21 -8.42 6.24
N ASP A 248 14.67 -8.69 7.47
CA ASP A 248 16.03 -9.15 7.76
C ASP A 248 16.25 -10.63 7.47
#